data_AF-A0A0F9NPU5-F1
#
_entry.id   AF-A0A0F9NPU5-F1
#
_cell.length_a   1.000
_cell.length_b   1.000
_cell.length_c   1.000
_cell.angle_alpha   90.00
_cell.angle_beta   90.00
_cell.angle_gamma   90.00
#
_symmetry.space_group_name_H-M   'P 1'
#
loop_
_entity.id
_entity.type
_entity.pdbx_description
1 polymer ?
#
loop_
_entity_poly.entity_id
_entity_poly.type
_entity_poly.pdbx_seq_one_letter_code
_entity_poly.pdbx_strand_id
1 'polypeptide(L)'
;MSLNNLILITCRTISQGVALEGGKVSKEAVRAAAICAFDNEDFKKLDCLVGTPMKVITDFGEVLVYSTISEEGPHPGIIFIPMGPWANQVVNPDSQSCGTPTYKGMKASVEPIPNGKVLGAVDLINTLKEV
;
A
#
# COMPACT_ATOMS: atom_id res chain seq x y z
N MET A 1 -1.41 0.17 -17.73
CA MET A 1 -0.54 1.38 -17.76
C MET A 1 0.13 1.51 -16.42
N SER A 2 1.38 1.97 -16.36
CA SER A 2 2.08 2.21 -15.08
C SER A 2 2.23 3.70 -14.82
N LEU A 3 2.25 4.08 -13.54
CA LEU A 3 2.61 5.42 -13.10
C LEU A 3 3.93 5.36 -12.33
N ASN A 4 4.80 6.34 -12.60
CA ASN A 4 6.13 6.44 -12.01
C ASN A 4 6.27 7.77 -11.26
N ASN A 5 7.34 7.92 -10.48
CA ASN A 5 7.67 9.15 -9.74
C ASN A 5 6.58 9.59 -8.74
N LEU A 6 5.89 8.62 -8.15
CA LEU A 6 4.92 8.86 -7.09
C LEU A 6 5.62 8.93 -5.73
N ILE A 7 4.98 9.54 -4.75
CA ILE A 7 5.41 9.60 -3.36
C ILE A 7 4.50 8.72 -2.52
N LEU A 8 5.06 7.64 -1.97
CA LEU A 8 4.39 6.77 -1.03
C LEU A 8 4.45 7.33 0.39
N ILE A 9 3.26 7.46 0.99
CA ILE A 9 3.08 7.74 2.41
C ILE A 9 2.30 6.62 3.09
N THR A 10 2.63 6.38 4.36
CA THR A 10 1.92 5.38 5.18
C THR A 10 1.47 6.00 6.49
N CYS A 11 0.19 5.81 6.85
CA CYS A 11 -0.39 6.27 8.11
C CYS A 11 -1.47 5.31 8.60
N ARG A 12 -2.20 5.75 9.63
CA ARG A 12 -3.35 5.07 10.23
C ARG A 12 -4.60 5.53 9.47
N THR A 13 -5.60 4.68 9.39
CA THR A 13 -6.96 5.10 9.03
C THR A 13 -7.94 4.62 10.10
N ILE A 14 -9.09 5.28 10.22
CA ILE A 14 -10.14 4.87 11.17
C ILE A 14 -10.64 3.46 10.80
N SER A 15 -10.90 3.21 9.51
CA SER A 15 -11.35 1.91 9.01
C SER A 15 -10.36 0.79 9.29
N GLN A 16 -9.05 1.05 9.14
CA GLN A 16 -7.99 0.11 9.49
C GLN A 16 -7.98 -0.18 11.00
N GLY A 17 -8.11 0.85 11.85
CA GLY A 17 -8.19 0.67 13.30
C GLY A 17 -9.35 -0.24 13.71
N VAL A 18 -10.57 0.06 13.24
CA VAL A 18 -11.77 -0.75 13.54
C VAL A 18 -11.61 -2.19 13.05
N ALA A 19 -11.10 -2.39 11.83
CA ALA A 19 -10.94 -3.73 11.26
C ALA A 19 -9.90 -4.58 12.00
N LEU A 20 -8.83 -3.96 12.49
CA LEU A 20 -7.78 -4.66 13.24
C LEU A 20 -8.25 -5.09 14.64
N GLU A 21 -9.11 -4.30 15.31
CA GLU A 21 -9.74 -4.69 16.57
C GLU A 21 -10.71 -5.87 16.40
N GLY A 22 -11.41 -5.95 15.25
CA GLY A 22 -12.24 -7.09 14.90
C GLY A 22 -11.44 -8.37 14.57
N GLY A 23 -10.15 -8.26 14.28
CA GLY A 23 -9.24 -9.38 14.07
C GLY A 23 -8.23 -9.12 12.94
N LYS A 24 -6.94 -9.23 13.25
CA LYS A 24 -5.83 -8.87 12.33
C LYS A 24 -5.68 -9.79 11.10
N VAL A 25 -6.28 -10.98 11.13
CA VAL A 25 -6.24 -11.98 10.04
C VAL A 25 -7.58 -12.04 9.27
N SER A 26 -8.54 -11.19 9.65
CA SER A 26 -9.86 -11.14 9.03
C SER A 26 -9.81 -10.61 7.59
N LYS A 27 -10.83 -10.92 6.79
CA LYS A 27 -10.96 -10.37 5.44
C LYS A 27 -11.17 -8.86 5.49
N GLU A 28 -11.79 -8.38 6.55
CA GLU A 28 -12.06 -6.98 6.86
C GLU A 28 -10.74 -6.22 7.09
N ALA A 29 -9.80 -6.80 7.84
CA ALA A 29 -8.46 -6.25 8.02
C ALA A 29 -7.70 -6.15 6.70
N VAL A 30 -7.78 -7.18 5.85
CA VAL A 30 -7.18 -7.13 4.50
C VAL A 30 -7.81 -6.02 3.67
N ARG A 31 -9.14 -5.93 3.60
CA ARG A 31 -9.84 -4.88 2.83
C ARG A 31 -9.55 -3.47 3.34
N ALA A 32 -9.30 -3.29 4.63
CA ALA A 32 -9.04 -1.99 5.23
C ALA A 32 -7.56 -1.56 5.16
N ALA A 33 -6.62 -2.52 5.17
CA ALA A 33 -5.18 -2.22 5.28
C ALA A 33 -4.36 -2.62 4.04
N ALA A 34 -4.81 -3.57 3.22
CA ALA A 34 -4.16 -4.01 1.99
C ALA A 34 -4.64 -3.20 0.78
N ILE A 35 -4.68 -1.87 0.91
CA ILE A 35 -5.15 -0.94 -0.13
C ILE A 35 -4.07 0.10 -0.46
N CYS A 36 -4.09 0.60 -1.69
CA CYS A 36 -3.39 1.81 -2.09
C CYS A 36 -4.40 2.84 -2.58
N ALA A 37 -4.47 3.98 -1.89
CA ALA A 37 -5.33 5.09 -2.25
C ALA A 37 -4.57 6.09 -3.14
N PHE A 38 -5.25 6.54 -4.19
CA PHE A 38 -4.74 7.44 -5.20
C PHE A 38 -5.55 8.74 -5.24
N ASP A 39 -4.89 9.82 -5.66
CA ASP A 39 -5.58 11.01 -6.14
C ASP A 39 -6.48 10.67 -7.34
N ASN A 40 -7.58 11.41 -7.49
CA ASN A 40 -8.54 11.22 -8.58
C ASN A 40 -7.89 11.33 -9.97
N GLU A 41 -7.00 12.30 -10.18
CA GLU A 41 -6.37 12.51 -11.49
C GLU A 41 -5.33 11.44 -11.82
N ASP A 42 -4.63 10.91 -10.83
CA ASP A 42 -3.71 9.78 -11.03
C ASP A 42 -4.46 8.48 -11.26
N PHE A 43 -5.55 8.26 -10.52
CA PHE A 43 -6.37 7.06 -10.72
C PHE A 43 -6.99 7.00 -12.12
N LYS A 44 -7.42 8.14 -12.67
CA LYS A 44 -7.88 8.22 -14.07
C LYS A 44 -6.81 7.79 -15.07
N LYS A 45 -5.54 8.15 -14.84
CA LYS A 45 -4.41 7.76 -15.73
C LYS A 45 -4.12 6.26 -15.68
N LEU A 46 -4.44 5.58 -14.57
CA LEU A 46 -4.25 4.13 -14.44
C LEU A 46 -5.25 3.33 -15.28
N ASP A 47 -6.40 3.92 -15.61
CA ASP A 47 -7.46 3.32 -16.44
C ASP A 47 -7.89 1.93 -15.93
N CYS A 48 -8.16 1.85 -14.61
CA CYS A 48 -8.61 0.62 -13.95
C CYS A 48 -9.78 0.86 -13.01
N LEU A 49 -10.47 -0.20 -12.61
CA LEU A 49 -11.58 -0.12 -11.66
C LEU A 49 -11.06 -0.10 -10.21
N VAL A 50 -11.82 0.51 -9.31
CA VAL A 50 -11.57 0.42 -7.86
C VAL A 50 -11.57 -1.05 -7.45
N GLY A 51 -10.59 -1.43 -6.61
CA GLY A 51 -10.38 -2.80 -6.19
C GLY A 51 -9.55 -3.63 -7.16
N THR A 52 -9.06 -3.06 -8.28
CA THR A 52 -8.09 -3.76 -9.13
C THR A 52 -6.80 -3.96 -8.33
N PRO A 53 -6.23 -5.18 -8.26
CA PRO A 53 -4.94 -5.39 -7.62
C PRO A 53 -3.87 -4.55 -8.30
N MET A 54 -3.05 -3.89 -7.49
CA MET A 54 -2.02 -2.96 -7.90
C MET A 54 -0.69 -3.39 -7.29
N LYS A 55 0.31 -3.55 -8.14
CA LYS A 55 1.69 -3.76 -7.72
C LYS A 55 2.30 -2.40 -7.43
N VAL A 56 2.74 -2.20 -6.20
CA VAL A 56 3.44 -1.01 -5.74
C VAL A 56 4.90 -1.39 -5.56
N ILE A 57 5.81 -0.63 -6.16
CA ILE A 57 7.24 -0.92 -6.17
C ILE A 57 7.98 0.31 -5.65
N THR A 58 8.95 0.06 -4.77
CA THR A 58 9.94 1.05 -4.30
C THR A 58 11.34 0.43 -4.44
N ASP A 59 12.38 1.19 -4.13
CA ASP A 59 13.75 0.68 -4.09
C ASP A 59 13.96 -0.43 -3.02
N PHE A 60 13.00 -0.59 -2.10
CA PHE A 60 13.10 -1.49 -0.94
C PHE A 60 12.30 -2.78 -1.08
N GLY A 61 11.43 -2.86 -2.09
CA GLY A 61 10.61 -4.04 -2.34
C GLY A 61 9.34 -3.74 -3.14
N GLU A 62 8.48 -4.75 -3.23
CA GLU A 62 7.21 -4.68 -3.95
C GLU A 62 6.08 -5.37 -3.18
N VAL A 63 4.84 -4.94 -3.43
CA VAL A 63 3.64 -5.54 -2.84
C VAL A 63 2.43 -5.42 -3.76
N LEU A 64 1.56 -6.43 -3.74
CA LEU A 64 0.22 -6.35 -4.32
C LEU A 64 -0.80 -5.89 -3.26
N VAL A 65 -1.52 -4.82 -3.56
CA VAL A 65 -2.60 -4.24 -2.74
C VAL A 65 -3.78 -3.85 -3.62
N TYR A 66 -4.97 -3.70 -3.07
CA TYR A 66 -6.15 -3.26 -3.84
C TYR A 66 -6.11 -1.76 -4.10
N SER A 67 -6.40 -1.34 -5.33
CA SER A 67 -6.46 0.09 -5.66
C SER A 67 -7.75 0.73 -5.12
N THR A 68 -7.68 1.98 -4.66
CA THR A 68 -8.86 2.79 -4.31
C THR A 68 -8.64 4.26 -4.63
N ILE A 69 -9.73 5.03 -4.71
CA ILE A 69 -9.68 6.48 -4.86
C ILE A 69 -9.73 7.11 -3.47
N SER A 70 -8.89 8.10 -3.22
CA SER A 70 -8.88 8.87 -1.97
C SER A 70 -10.06 9.85 -1.92
N GLU A 71 -10.67 9.99 -0.75
CA GLU A 71 -11.70 11.00 -0.48
C GLU A 71 -11.11 12.35 -0.03
N GLU A 72 -9.79 12.39 0.22
CA GLU A 72 -9.08 13.60 0.63
C GLU A 72 -8.93 14.59 -0.52
N GLY A 73 -8.77 15.88 -0.20
CA GLY A 73 -8.59 16.95 -1.20
C GLY A 73 -7.39 16.71 -2.13
N PRO A 74 -7.31 17.32 -3.32
CA PRO A 74 -6.37 16.93 -4.38
C PRO A 74 -4.90 16.83 -3.93
N HIS A 75 -4.26 15.71 -4.26
CA HIS A 75 -2.86 15.39 -3.95
C HIS A 75 -2.18 14.61 -5.08
N PRO A 76 -2.10 15.15 -6.32
CA PRO A 76 -1.46 14.46 -7.44
C PRO A 76 -0.01 14.09 -7.13
N GLY A 77 0.39 12.90 -7.54
CA GLY A 77 1.71 12.34 -7.31
C GLY A 77 1.89 11.69 -5.94
N ILE A 78 0.89 11.70 -5.06
CA ILE A 78 0.97 11.10 -3.72
C ILE A 78 0.06 9.86 -3.68
N ILE A 79 0.61 8.75 -3.19
CA ILE A 79 -0.13 7.52 -2.95
C ILE A 79 -0.04 7.11 -1.49
N PHE A 80 -1.10 6.48 -1.01
CA PHE A 80 -1.24 6.17 0.40
C PHE A 80 -1.51 4.68 0.62
N ILE A 81 -0.74 4.04 1.51
CA ILE A 81 -1.01 2.68 1.98
C ILE A 81 -1.17 2.73 3.50
N PRO A 82 -2.27 2.23 4.09
CA PRO A 82 -2.38 2.09 5.53
C PRO A 82 -1.22 1.27 6.10
N MET A 83 -0.72 1.66 7.27
CA MET A 83 0.37 0.93 7.91
C MET A 83 -0.05 -0.54 8.17
N GLY A 84 0.91 -1.45 8.05
CA GLY A 84 0.67 -2.87 8.22
C GLY A 84 1.68 -3.71 7.44
N PRO A 85 1.50 -5.04 7.41
CA PRO A 85 2.44 -5.95 6.77
C PRO A 85 2.60 -5.66 5.27
N TRP A 86 1.55 -5.17 4.59
CA TRP A 86 1.60 -4.77 3.18
C TRP A 86 2.47 -3.54 2.95
N ALA A 87 2.26 -2.46 3.71
CA ALA A 87 3.09 -1.27 3.63
C ALA A 87 4.57 -1.58 3.95
N ASN A 88 4.82 -2.43 4.94
CA ASN A 88 6.17 -2.78 5.36
C ASN A 88 6.99 -3.52 4.28
N GLN A 89 6.37 -4.07 3.24
CA GLN A 89 7.09 -4.68 2.11
C GLN A 89 7.84 -3.65 1.23
N VAL A 90 7.44 -2.38 1.32
CA VAL A 90 7.89 -1.32 0.41
C VAL A 90 8.43 -0.09 1.17
N VAL A 91 8.62 -0.22 2.49
CA VAL A 91 9.14 0.85 3.33
C VAL A 91 10.66 0.77 3.39
N ASN A 92 11.32 1.93 3.38
CA ASN A 92 12.75 2.02 3.62
C ASN A 92 13.08 1.60 5.07
N PRO A 93 13.82 0.50 5.29
CA PRO A 93 14.17 0.05 6.63
C PRO A 93 15.27 0.89 7.29
N ASP A 94 15.99 1.72 6.52
CA ASP A 94 17.05 2.59 7.06
C ASP A 94 16.45 3.61 8.03
N SER A 95 16.96 3.56 9.26
CA SER A 95 16.57 4.43 10.36
C SER A 95 17.38 5.73 10.43
N GLN A 96 18.39 5.89 9.57
CA GLN A 96 19.27 7.06 9.53
C GLN A 96 19.91 7.35 10.90
N SER A 97 20.27 6.28 11.62
CA SER A 97 20.79 6.32 13.01
C SER A 97 19.86 6.94 14.06
N CYS A 98 18.57 7.11 13.75
CA CYS A 98 17.57 7.68 14.67
C CYS A 98 16.64 6.62 15.29
N GLY A 99 16.82 5.34 14.96
CA GLY A 99 16.01 4.23 15.49
C GLY A 99 14.59 4.11 14.94
N THR A 100 14.17 4.99 14.02
CA THR A 100 12.85 4.94 13.36
C THR A 100 13.02 4.83 11.85
N PRO A 101 12.47 3.79 11.19
CA PRO A 101 12.49 3.67 9.72
C PRO A 101 11.78 4.81 8.99
N THR A 102 12.05 4.96 7.70
CA THR A 102 11.43 6.00 6.87
C THR A 102 10.08 5.53 6.31
N TYR A 103 9.00 5.80 7.03
CA TYR A 103 7.64 5.34 6.68
C TYR A 103 6.89 6.23 5.67
N LYS A 104 7.41 7.41 5.32
CA LYS A 104 6.73 8.40 4.48
C LYS A 104 7.72 9.10 3.56
N GLY A 105 7.26 9.48 2.36
CA GLY A 105 8.05 10.29 1.43
C GLY A 105 8.93 9.46 0.49
N MET A 106 8.66 8.18 0.33
CA MET A 106 9.45 7.27 -0.52
C MET A 106 9.01 7.40 -1.97
N LYS A 107 9.95 7.35 -2.92
CA LYS A 107 9.60 7.25 -4.34
C LYS A 107 9.00 5.88 -4.64
N ALA A 108 7.93 5.87 -5.42
CA ALA A 108 7.24 4.66 -5.81
C ALA A 108 6.82 4.68 -7.29
N SER A 109 6.64 3.49 -7.83
CA SER A 109 5.92 3.25 -9.08
C SER A 109 4.80 2.26 -8.84
N VAL A 110 3.77 2.32 -9.68
CA VAL A 110 2.61 1.42 -9.58
C VAL A 110 2.21 0.87 -10.93
N GLU A 111 1.67 -0.35 -10.92
CA GLU A 111 1.16 -1.03 -12.10
C GLU A 111 -0.11 -1.84 -11.75
N PRO A 112 -1.23 -1.68 -12.46
CA PRO A 112 -2.40 -2.55 -12.32
C PRO A 112 -2.06 -3.99 -12.74
N ILE A 113 -2.41 -4.95 -11.89
CA ILE A 113 -2.28 -6.39 -12.14
C ILE A 113 -3.68 -7.01 -11.99
N PRO A 114 -4.56 -6.95 -13.00
CA PRO A 114 -5.96 -7.36 -12.88
C PRO A 114 -6.18 -8.79 -12.39
N ASN A 115 -5.26 -9.71 -12.75
CA ASN A 115 -5.28 -11.11 -12.33
C ASN A 115 -4.41 -11.37 -11.08
N GLY A 116 -3.96 -10.31 -10.42
CA GLY A 116 -3.08 -10.36 -9.26
C GLY A 116 -3.83 -10.83 -8.02
N LYS A 117 -3.13 -11.50 -7.11
CA LYS A 117 -3.68 -11.93 -5.83
C LYS A 117 -3.06 -11.11 -4.71
N VAL A 118 -3.88 -10.28 -4.06
CA VAL A 118 -3.52 -9.63 -2.79
C VAL A 118 -3.48 -10.71 -1.71
N LEU A 119 -2.32 -10.90 -1.09
CA LEU A 119 -2.12 -11.90 -0.04
C LEU A 119 -2.75 -11.43 1.28
N GLY A 120 -3.26 -12.39 2.06
CA GLY A 120 -3.63 -12.13 3.45
C GLY A 120 -2.39 -11.88 4.31
N ALA A 121 -2.59 -11.30 5.50
CA ALA A 121 -1.47 -10.89 6.37
C ALA A 121 -0.50 -12.05 6.69
N VAL A 122 -1.03 -13.24 7.03
CA VAL A 122 -0.21 -14.41 7.38
C VAL A 122 0.53 -14.94 6.15
N ASP A 123 -0.17 -15.09 5.02
CA ASP A 123 0.44 -15.57 3.77
C ASP A 123 1.55 -14.62 3.30
N LEU A 124 1.35 -13.30 3.45
CA LEU A 124 2.34 -12.29 3.12
C LEU A 124 3.55 -12.37 4.05
N ILE A 125 3.35 -12.48 5.37
CA ILE A 125 4.48 -12.60 6.31
C ILE A 125 5.27 -13.89 6.06
N ASN A 126 4.60 -14.98 5.69
CA ASN A 126 5.25 -16.25 5.36
C ASN A 126 6.16 -16.17 4.12
N THR A 127 6.07 -15.11 3.29
CA THR A 127 7.03 -14.90 2.20
C THR A 127 8.38 -14.37 2.70
N LEU A 128 8.42 -13.74 3.88
CA LEU A 128 9.60 -13.10 4.47
C LEU A 128 10.53 -14.08 5.20
N LYS A 129 10.54 -15.37 4.82
CA LYS A 129 11.20 -16.45 5.57
C LYS A 129 12.58 -16.03 6.11
N GLU A 130 12.73 -16.14 7.43
CA GLU A 130 14.04 -16.18 8.06
C GLU A 130 14.80 -17.39 7.49
N VAL A 131 16.02 -17.14 7.00
CA VAL A 131 16.94 -18.19 6.55
C VAL A 131 17.61 -18.81 7.76
#